data_AF-A0A2V5K0H2-F1
#
_entry.id   AF-A0A2V5K0H2-F1
#
_cell.length_a   1.000
_cell.length_b   1.000
_cell.length_c   1.000
_cell.angle_alpha   90.00
_cell.angle_beta   90.00
_cell.angle_gamma   90.00
#
_symmetry.space_group_name_H-M   'P 1'
#
loop_
_entity.id
_entity.type
_entity.pdbx_description
1 polymer ?
#
loop_
_entity_poly.entity_id
_entity_poly.type
_entity_poly.pdbx_seq_one_letter_code
_entity_poly.pdbx_strand_id
1 'polypeptide(L)'
;MNWDAISAISQLVGSIAVVLSVLYLALQVHRGTRVARLATQDAAATALRDVTKPFMENAELERIWRIGLEDIGTLSVEERTRFFHAAYQFLKAFETIHFHYVYGLMDRQLWKGWEGLLRHYVVAPGMAHYWKLRPEVFSERFRNFVNSLEPPPDQRTVGTLFGEERK
;
A
#
# COMPACT_ATOMS: atom_id res chain seq x y z
N MET A 1 -34.42 10.53 -57.84
CA MET A 1 -33.56 10.05 -56.74
C MET A 1 -33.92 10.85 -55.50
N ASN A 2 -34.42 10.20 -54.44
CA ASN A 2 -34.88 10.90 -53.24
C ASN A 2 -33.68 11.16 -52.32
N TRP A 3 -32.93 12.21 -52.62
CA TRP A 3 -31.72 12.63 -51.89
C TRP A 3 -32.00 12.90 -50.40
N ASP A 4 -33.21 13.34 -50.07
CA ASP A 4 -33.62 13.58 -48.68
C ASP A 4 -33.75 12.28 -47.90
N ALA A 5 -34.31 11.22 -48.52
CA ALA A 5 -34.37 9.90 -47.91
C ALA A 5 -32.98 9.31 -47.68
N ILE A 6 -32.06 9.48 -48.64
CA ILE A 6 -30.67 9.02 -48.51
C ILE A 6 -29.98 9.78 -47.37
N SER A 7 -30.13 11.11 -47.31
CA SER A 7 -29.57 11.95 -46.25
C SER A 7 -30.08 11.55 -44.87
N ALA A 8 -31.40 11.35 -44.72
CA ALA A 8 -32.01 10.95 -43.46
C ALA A 8 -31.50 9.57 -42.99
N ILE A 9 -31.36 8.60 -43.91
CA ILE A 9 -30.80 7.28 -43.61
C ILE A 9 -29.33 7.40 -43.20
N SER A 10 -28.52 8.19 -43.92
CA SER A 10 -27.11 8.41 -43.56
C SER A 10 -26.94 9.08 -42.19
N GLN A 11 -27.80 10.05 -41.84
CA GLN A 11 -27.80 10.68 -40.52
C GLN A 11 -28.22 9.70 -39.42
N LEU A 12 -29.22 8.84 -39.68
CA LEU A 12 -29.63 7.81 -38.74
C LEU A 12 -28.49 6.81 -38.49
N VAL A 13 -27.85 6.31 -39.54
CA VAL A 13 -26.71 5.39 -39.43
C VAL A 13 -25.54 6.06 -38.72
N GLY A 14 -25.24 7.32 -39.05
CA GLY A 14 -24.19 8.10 -38.39
C GLY A 14 -24.43 8.30 -36.90
N SER A 15 -25.65 8.67 -36.51
CA SER A 15 -26.01 8.84 -35.09
C SER A 15 -25.94 7.53 -34.30
N ILE A 16 -26.40 6.42 -34.88
CA ILE A 16 -26.26 5.08 -34.28
C ILE A 16 -24.78 4.72 -34.11
N ALA A 17 -23.95 4.96 -35.13
CA ALA A 17 -22.52 4.67 -35.07
C ALA A 17 -21.81 5.47 -33.98
N VAL A 18 -22.19 6.74 -33.77
CA VAL A 18 -21.66 7.58 -32.68
C VAL A 18 -22.06 7.02 -31.31
N VAL A 19 -23.32 6.65 -31.11
CA VAL A 19 -23.79 6.05 -29.85
C VAL A 19 -23.05 4.75 -29.54
N LEU A 20 -22.90 3.87 -30.54
CA LEU A 20 -22.14 2.62 -30.37
C LEU A 20 -20.66 2.88 -30.07
N SER A 21 -20.05 3.88 -30.71
CA SER A 21 -18.65 4.27 -30.45
C SER A 21 -18.46 4.77 -29.01
N VAL A 22 -19.38 5.60 -28.51
CA VAL A 22 -19.35 6.09 -27.12
C VAL A 22 -19.56 4.93 -26.13
N LEU A 23 -20.48 4.01 -26.40
CA LEU A 23 -20.68 2.84 -25.55
C LEU A 23 -19.45 1.92 -25.52
N TYR A 24 -18.85 1.67 -26.69
CA TYR A 24 -17.60 0.92 -26.78
C TYR A 24 -16.48 1.58 -25.99
N LEU A 25 -16.30 2.90 -26.14
CA LEU A 25 -15.30 3.66 -25.40
C LEU A 25 -15.54 3.58 -23.89
N ALA A 26 -16.80 3.71 -23.44
CA ALA A 26 -17.15 3.57 -22.02
C ALA A 26 -16.78 2.17 -21.48
N LEU A 27 -17.10 1.11 -22.22
CA LEU A 27 -16.73 -0.26 -21.87
C LEU A 27 -15.20 -0.47 -21.89
N GLN A 28 -14.51 0.12 -22.87
CA GLN A 28 -13.05 0.04 -23.01
C GLN A 28 -12.36 0.71 -21.82
N VAL A 29 -12.78 1.92 -21.44
CA VAL A 29 -12.28 2.64 -20.27
C VAL A 29 -12.59 1.84 -18.99
N HIS A 30 -13.78 1.26 -18.86
CA HIS A 30 -14.13 0.45 -17.69
C HIS A 30 -13.26 -0.82 -17.56
N ARG A 31 -12.98 -1.51 -18.67
CA ARG A 31 -12.07 -2.66 -18.65
C ARG A 31 -10.62 -2.26 -18.37
N GLY A 32 -10.14 -1.18 -19.00
CA GLY A 32 -8.80 -0.65 -18.78
C GLY A 32 -8.56 -0.23 -17.33
N THR A 33 -9.53 0.43 -16.71
CA THR A 33 -9.46 0.80 -15.28
C THR A 33 -9.43 -0.41 -14.36
N ARG A 34 -10.16 -1.49 -14.66
CA ARG A 34 -10.11 -2.74 -13.88
C ARG A 34 -8.73 -3.41 -13.95
N VAL A 35 -8.13 -3.49 -15.13
CA VAL A 35 -6.79 -4.08 -15.30
C VAL A 35 -5.73 -3.23 -14.59
N ALA A 36 -5.80 -1.91 -14.73
CA ALA A 36 -4.89 -0.99 -14.04
C ALA A 36 -4.98 -1.16 -12.51
N ARG A 37 -6.18 -1.27 -11.94
CA ARG A 37 -6.38 -1.53 -10.50
C ARG A 37 -5.70 -2.82 -10.04
N LEU A 38 -5.88 -3.92 -10.77
CA LEU A 38 -5.24 -5.20 -10.43
C LEU A 38 -3.72 -5.13 -10.49
N ALA A 39 -3.17 -4.50 -11.53
CA ALA A 39 -1.73 -4.29 -11.65
C ALA A 39 -1.16 -3.45 -10.50
N THR A 40 -1.86 -2.38 -10.10
CA THR A 40 -1.48 -1.55 -8.96
C THR A 40 -1.52 -2.33 -7.64
N GLN A 41 -2.51 -3.19 -7.43
CA GLN A 41 -2.60 -4.05 -6.26
C GLN A 41 -1.45 -5.06 -6.19
N ASP A 42 -1.11 -5.70 -7.31
CA ASP A 42 0.00 -6.63 -7.37
C ASP A 42 1.36 -5.92 -7.17
N ALA A 43 1.54 -4.74 -7.74
CA ALA A 43 2.72 -3.91 -7.51
C ALA A 43 2.88 -3.52 -6.03
N ALA A 44 1.79 -3.15 -5.35
CA ALA A 44 1.78 -2.87 -3.92
C ALA A 44 2.17 -4.11 -3.08
N ALA A 45 1.60 -5.27 -3.41
CA ALA A 45 1.92 -6.52 -2.73
C ALA A 45 3.39 -6.93 -2.97
N THR A 46 3.90 -6.73 -4.19
CA THR A 46 5.30 -6.98 -4.54
C THR A 46 6.24 -6.07 -3.77
N ALA A 47 5.96 -4.76 -3.73
CA ALA A 47 6.78 -3.80 -2.98
C ALA A 47 6.92 -4.19 -1.51
N LEU A 48 5.82 -4.61 -0.87
CA LEU A 48 5.93 -5.07 0.51
C LEU A 48 6.68 -6.40 0.63
N ARG A 49 6.43 -7.37 -0.26
CA ARG A 49 7.18 -8.64 -0.29
C ARG A 49 8.68 -8.38 -0.40
N ASP A 50 9.10 -7.48 -1.28
CA ASP A 50 10.52 -7.14 -1.49
C ASP A 50 11.15 -6.53 -0.24
N VAL A 51 10.40 -5.73 0.52
CA VAL A 51 10.87 -5.16 1.79
C VAL A 51 10.93 -6.20 2.90
N THR A 52 9.99 -7.16 2.94
CA THR A 52 9.94 -8.18 3.99
C THR A 52 10.81 -9.40 3.71
N LYS A 53 11.12 -9.68 2.44
CA LYS A 53 11.89 -10.84 1.99
C LYS A 53 13.28 -10.94 2.66
N PRO A 54 14.05 -9.84 2.80
CA PRO A 54 15.32 -9.88 3.53
C PRO A 54 15.19 -10.35 4.98
N PHE A 55 14.06 -10.11 5.66
CA PHE A 55 13.84 -10.61 7.02
C PHE A 55 13.63 -12.11 7.05
N MET A 56 13.06 -12.69 5.99
CA MET A 56 12.89 -14.14 5.88
C MET A 56 14.22 -14.83 5.50
N GLU A 57 15.03 -14.20 4.65
CA GLU A 57 16.23 -14.81 4.07
C GLU A 57 17.50 -14.59 4.90
N ASN A 58 17.54 -13.57 5.76
CA ASN A 58 18.71 -13.23 6.56
C ASN A 58 18.38 -13.20 8.05
N ALA A 59 18.85 -14.22 8.78
CA ALA A 59 18.62 -14.37 10.22
C ALA A 59 19.19 -13.22 11.07
N GLU A 60 20.31 -12.60 10.64
CA GLU A 60 20.86 -11.45 11.35
C GLU A 60 19.92 -10.24 11.24
N LEU A 61 19.40 -10.00 10.04
CA LEU A 61 18.47 -8.89 9.79
C LEU A 61 17.12 -9.14 10.45
N GLU A 62 16.61 -10.38 10.44
CA GLU A 62 15.44 -10.80 11.22
C GLU A 62 15.63 -10.45 12.70
N ARG A 63 16.77 -10.85 13.28
CA ARG A 63 17.05 -10.60 14.70
C ARG A 63 17.11 -9.11 15.01
N ILE A 64 17.79 -8.32 14.16
CA ILE A 64 17.87 -6.86 14.31
C ILE A 64 16.49 -6.24 14.22
N TRP A 65 15.67 -6.64 13.25
CA TRP A 65 14.30 -6.15 13.08
C TRP A 65 13.45 -6.48 14.30
N ARG A 66 13.45 -7.75 14.73
CA ARG A 66 12.68 -8.24 15.87
C ARG A 66 13.04 -7.54 17.17
N ILE A 67 14.33 -7.43 17.49
CA ILE A 67 14.79 -6.74 18.70
C ILE A 67 14.53 -5.24 18.58
N GLY A 68 14.83 -4.64 17.43
CA GLY A 68 14.67 -3.21 17.21
C GLY A 68 13.23 -2.74 17.35
N LEU A 69 12.24 -3.55 16.95
CA LEU A 69 10.82 -3.25 17.14
C LEU A 69 10.44 -3.06 18.61
N GLU A 70 10.98 -3.88 19.50
CA GLU A 70 10.60 -3.92 20.91
C GLU A 70 11.53 -3.08 21.80
N ASP A 71 12.84 -3.16 21.57
CA ASP A 71 13.86 -2.45 22.35
C ASP A 71 15.07 -2.08 21.49
N ILE A 72 14.94 -0.98 20.75
CA ILE A 72 16.01 -0.38 19.96
C ILE A 72 17.24 0.02 20.79
N GLY A 73 17.09 0.18 22.12
CA GLY A 73 18.16 0.55 23.04
C GLY A 73 19.27 -0.49 23.13
N THR A 74 18.91 -1.76 22.96
CA THR A 74 19.83 -2.92 23.05
C THR A 74 20.68 -3.16 21.80
N LEU A 75 20.29 -2.58 20.66
CA LEU A 75 21.04 -2.71 19.40
C LEU A 75 22.33 -1.88 19.43
N SER A 76 23.39 -2.33 18.75
CA SER A 76 24.59 -1.52 18.48
C SER A 76 24.26 -0.32 17.57
N VAL A 77 25.22 0.61 17.37
CA VAL A 77 25.01 1.74 16.45
C VAL A 77 24.84 1.26 15.00
N GLU A 78 25.62 0.28 14.59
CA GLU A 78 25.57 -0.35 13.27
C GLU A 78 24.24 -1.09 13.08
N GLU A 79 23.79 -1.83 14.09
CA GLU A 79 22.51 -2.53 14.07
C GLU A 79 21.32 -1.56 14.04
N ARG A 80 21.36 -0.49 14.83
CA ARG A 80 20.35 0.59 14.79
C ARG A 80 20.25 1.23 13.41
N THR A 81 21.39 1.41 12.74
CA THR A 81 21.43 1.94 11.38
C THR A 81 20.70 1.01 10.41
N ARG A 82 20.97 -0.30 10.47
CA ARG A 82 20.27 -1.31 9.67
C ARG A 82 18.77 -1.34 9.98
N PHE A 83 18.40 -1.26 11.26
CA PHE A 83 17.01 -1.17 11.69
C PHE A 83 16.31 0.06 11.10
N PHE A 84 16.93 1.24 11.12
CA PHE A 84 16.37 2.45 10.53
C PHE A 84 16.21 2.37 9.01
N HIS A 85 17.13 1.72 8.30
CA HIS A 85 16.94 1.44 6.88
C HIS A 85 15.75 0.51 6.63
N ALA A 86 15.62 -0.56 7.43
CA ALA A 86 14.48 -1.47 7.36
C ALA A 86 13.15 -0.76 7.66
N ALA A 87 13.11 0.06 8.72
CA ALA A 87 11.93 0.84 9.12
C ALA A 87 11.51 1.84 8.04
N TYR A 88 12.48 2.55 7.46
CA TYR A 88 12.24 3.45 6.33
C TYR A 88 11.58 2.73 5.15
N GLN A 89 12.18 1.62 4.70
CA GLN A 89 11.67 0.87 3.55
C GLN A 89 10.27 0.30 3.82
N PHE A 90 10.04 -0.20 5.02
CA PHE A 90 8.73 -0.70 5.46
C PHE A 90 7.66 0.40 5.38
N LEU A 91 7.92 1.54 6.02
CA LEU A 91 6.98 2.66 6.00
C LEU A 91 6.79 3.27 4.61
N LYS A 92 7.81 3.24 3.74
CA LYS A 92 7.69 3.69 2.35
C LYS A 92 6.83 2.77 1.49
N ALA A 93 6.90 1.45 1.71
CA ALA A 93 5.97 0.52 1.08
C ALA A 93 4.52 0.84 1.52
N PHE A 94 4.30 1.10 2.81
CA PHE A 94 2.98 1.48 3.33
C PHE A 94 2.49 2.84 2.84
N GLU A 95 3.37 3.83 2.68
CA GLU A 95 3.02 5.10 2.07
C GLU A 95 2.49 4.89 0.64
N THR A 96 3.18 4.07 -0.15
CA THR A 96 2.76 3.74 -1.52
C THR A 96 1.39 3.04 -1.53
N ILE A 97 1.20 2.05 -0.65
CA ILE A 97 -0.08 1.34 -0.47
C ILE A 97 -1.20 2.32 -0.10
N HIS A 98 -0.94 3.24 0.85
CA HIS A 98 -1.91 4.25 1.27
C HIS A 98 -2.29 5.18 0.11
N PHE A 99 -1.33 5.61 -0.72
CA PHE A 99 -1.63 6.41 -1.91
C PHE A 99 -2.52 5.65 -2.89
N HIS A 100 -2.22 4.38 -3.18
CA HIS A 100 -3.07 3.57 -4.05
C HIS A 100 -4.51 3.43 -3.51
N TYR A 101 -4.69 3.37 -2.19
CA TYR A 101 -6.02 3.38 -1.58
C TYR A 101 -6.73 4.74 -1.77
N VAL A 102 -6.06 5.84 -1.42
CA VAL A 102 -6.63 7.20 -1.51
C VAL A 102 -7.06 7.55 -2.94
N TYR A 103 -6.33 7.09 -3.96
CA TYR A 103 -6.66 7.31 -5.37
C TYR A 103 -7.64 6.27 -5.96
N GLY A 104 -8.22 5.39 -5.14
CA GLY A 104 -9.23 4.42 -5.58
C GLY A 104 -8.70 3.28 -6.47
N LEU A 105 -7.40 2.99 -6.33
CA LEU A 105 -6.72 1.89 -7.03
C LEU A 105 -6.66 0.61 -6.21
N MET A 106 -6.89 0.69 -4.90
CA MET A 106 -6.91 -0.44 -3.98
C MET A 106 -8.30 -0.80 -3.52
N ASP A 107 -8.61 -2.10 -3.50
CA ASP A 107 -9.83 -2.60 -2.88
C ASP A 107 -9.86 -2.30 -1.38
N ARG A 108 -11.06 -1.98 -0.86
CA ARG A 108 -11.23 -1.58 0.55
C ARG A 108 -10.94 -2.71 1.52
N GLN A 109 -11.29 -3.95 1.20
CA GLN A 109 -11.00 -5.09 2.08
C GLN A 109 -9.50 -5.36 2.14
N LEU A 110 -8.83 -5.30 0.99
CA LEU A 110 -7.36 -5.42 0.94
C LEU A 110 -6.68 -4.30 1.74
N TRP A 111 -7.12 -3.06 1.55
CA TRP A 111 -6.65 -1.92 2.32
C TRP A 111 -6.78 -2.14 3.83
N LYS A 112 -7.94 -2.61 4.32
CA LYS A 112 -8.15 -2.88 5.75
C LYS A 112 -7.15 -3.88 6.32
N GLY A 113 -6.74 -4.88 5.54
CA GLY A 113 -5.70 -5.83 5.94
C GLY A 113 -4.34 -5.13 6.14
N TRP A 114 -3.95 -4.28 5.18
CA TRP A 114 -2.72 -3.50 5.27
C TRP A 114 -2.74 -2.48 6.39
N GLU A 115 -3.84 -1.74 6.53
CA GLU A 115 -4.05 -0.82 7.66
C GLU A 115 -3.93 -1.56 9.00
N GLY A 116 -4.57 -2.73 9.12
CA GLY A 116 -4.45 -3.57 10.31
C GLY A 116 -3.00 -3.93 10.63
N LEU A 117 -2.24 -4.40 9.63
CA LEU A 117 -0.82 -4.71 9.80
C LEU A 117 -0.03 -3.47 10.24
N LEU A 118 -0.20 -2.34 9.55
CA LEU A 118 0.51 -1.11 9.87
C LEU A 118 0.27 -0.66 11.31
N ARG A 119 -0.98 -0.73 11.78
CA ARG A 119 -1.37 -0.35 13.15
C ARG A 119 -0.61 -1.11 14.23
N HIS A 120 -0.27 -2.38 14.01
CA HIS A 120 0.53 -3.15 14.96
C HIS A 120 2.01 -2.72 14.98
N TYR A 121 2.53 -2.22 13.86
CA TYR A 121 3.95 -1.86 13.72
C TYR A 121 4.26 -0.42 14.07
N VAL A 122 3.43 0.56 13.67
CA VAL A 122 3.74 1.99 13.89
C VAL A 122 3.78 2.38 15.36
N VAL A 123 3.06 1.65 16.20
CA VAL A 123 3.03 1.87 17.65
C VAL A 123 4.11 1.08 18.39
N ALA A 124 4.80 0.14 17.72
CA ALA A 124 5.89 -0.61 18.32
C ALA A 124 7.01 0.35 18.77
N PRO A 125 7.62 0.17 19.95
CA PRO A 125 8.55 1.13 20.55
C PRO A 125 9.65 1.63 19.60
N GLY A 126 10.29 0.72 18.86
CA GLY A 126 11.34 1.07 17.91
C GLY A 126 10.83 1.83 16.69
N MET A 127 9.65 1.48 16.18
CA MET A 127 9.04 2.16 15.04
C MET A 127 8.55 3.54 15.42
N ALA A 128 7.92 3.68 16.59
CA ALA A 128 7.52 4.96 17.15
C ALA A 128 8.73 5.87 17.42
N HIS A 129 9.86 5.29 17.85
CA HIS A 129 11.12 6.03 18.00
C HIS A 129 11.64 6.53 16.65
N TYR A 130 11.71 5.66 15.64
CA TYR A 130 12.09 6.05 14.28
C TYR A 130 11.18 7.15 13.72
N TRP A 131 9.87 6.99 13.88
CA TRP A 131 8.86 7.95 13.40
C TRP A 131 9.02 9.34 14.01
N LYS A 132 9.41 9.43 15.30
CA LYS A 132 9.69 10.72 15.97
C LYS A 132 10.93 11.41 15.41
N LEU A 133 11.93 10.65 14.97
CA LEU A 133 13.20 11.19 14.50
C LEU A 133 13.15 11.69 13.05
N ARG A 134 12.40 11.00 12.18
CA ARG A 134 12.35 11.30 10.74
C ARG A 134 10.95 11.24 10.15
N PRO A 135 9.94 11.95 10.68
CA PRO A 135 8.62 11.96 10.07
C PRO A 135 8.62 12.66 8.71
N GLU A 136 9.45 13.68 8.51
CA GLU A 136 9.48 14.58 7.34
C GLU A 136 9.86 13.90 6.03
N VAL A 137 10.47 12.70 6.07
CA VAL A 137 10.77 11.94 4.86
C VAL A 137 9.50 11.37 4.21
N PHE A 138 8.37 11.38 4.91
CA PHE A 138 7.07 10.96 4.42
C PHE A 138 6.20 12.16 4.06
N SER A 139 5.33 11.97 3.07
CA SER A 139 4.35 12.98 2.68
C SER A 139 3.47 13.38 3.86
N GLU A 140 3.04 14.63 3.88
CA GLU A 140 2.13 15.16 4.91
C GLU A 140 0.85 14.32 5.02
N ARG A 141 0.29 13.89 3.88
CA ARG A 141 -0.90 13.03 3.86
C ARG A 141 -0.67 11.72 4.61
N PHE A 142 0.44 11.03 4.34
CA PHE A 142 0.74 9.77 5.02
C PHE A 142 1.02 9.99 6.50
N ARG A 143 1.72 11.09 6.84
CA ARG A 143 1.95 11.46 8.25
C ARG A 143 0.63 11.66 9.00
N ASN A 144 -0.31 12.42 8.42
CA ASN A 144 -1.62 12.66 9.03
C ASN A 144 -2.39 11.35 9.22
N PHE A 145 -2.34 10.46 8.23
CA PHE A 145 -2.93 9.12 8.35
C PHE A 145 -2.30 8.31 9.48
N VAL A 146 -0.98 8.13 9.51
CA VAL A 146 -0.29 7.37 10.55
C VAL A 146 -0.56 7.93 11.94
N ASN A 147 -0.53 9.26 12.10
CA ASN A 147 -0.81 9.92 13.37
C ASN A 147 -2.27 9.78 13.82
N SER A 148 -3.19 9.46 12.91
CA SER A 148 -4.60 9.19 13.23
C SER A 148 -4.87 7.74 13.61
N LEU A 149 -3.90 6.83 13.43
CA LEU A 149 -4.07 5.43 13.74
C LEU A 149 -4.11 5.19 15.24
N GLU A 150 -5.17 4.54 15.70
CA GLU A 150 -5.25 4.07 17.08
C GLU A 150 -4.48 2.76 17.25
N PRO A 151 -3.76 2.56 18.37
CA PRO A 151 -3.16 1.28 18.69
C PRO A 151 -4.21 0.16 18.70
N PRO A 152 -3.88 -1.05 18.23
CA PRO A 152 -4.74 -2.21 18.43
C PRO A 152 -4.80 -2.58 19.93
N PRO A 153 -5.92 -3.16 20.42
CA PRO A 153 -6.04 -3.57 21.83
C PRO A 153 -4.95 -4.54 22.30
N ASP A 154 -4.49 -5.40 21.38
CA ASP A 154 -3.38 -6.34 21.59
C ASP A 154 -2.37 -6.15 20.46
N GLN A 155 -1.30 -5.38 20.73
CA GLN A 155 -0.26 -5.11 19.76
C GLN A 155 0.64 -6.33 19.58
N ARG A 156 0.78 -6.79 18.33
CA ARG A 156 1.58 -7.95 17.99
C ARG A 156 2.48 -7.62 16.81
N THR A 157 3.79 -7.69 17.04
CA THR A 157 4.79 -7.66 15.98
C THR A 157 5.33 -9.06 15.76
N VAL A 158 6.22 -9.29 14.79
CA VAL A 158 6.95 -10.56 14.68
C VAL A 158 7.75 -10.93 15.95
N GLY A 159 8.08 -9.97 16.81
CA GLY A 159 8.74 -10.22 18.09
C GLY A 159 7.83 -10.71 19.20
N THR A 160 6.54 -10.42 19.12
CA THR A 160 5.54 -10.74 20.15
C THR A 160 4.41 -11.64 19.65
N LEU A 161 4.40 -12.00 18.36
CA LEU A 161 3.31 -12.76 17.71
C LEU A 161 3.03 -14.12 18.37
N PHE A 162 4.06 -14.74 18.94
CA PHE A 162 4.00 -16.06 19.59
C PHE A 162 3.76 -15.98 21.12
N GLY A 163 3.49 -14.79 21.68
CA GLY A 163 3.31 -14.61 23.13
C GLY A 163 4.56 -14.91 23.96
N GLU A 164 4.39 -15.23 25.25
CA GLU A 164 5.46 -15.65 26.17
C GLU A 164 5.98 -17.08 25.91
N GLU A 165 5.79 -17.68 24.73
CA GLU A 165 6.33 -19.02 24.41
C GLU A 165 7.86 -19.07 24.24
N ARG A 166 8.57 -18.06 24.75
CA ARG A 166 10.02 -17.97 24.71
C ARG A 166 10.63 -18.58 25.98
N LYS A 167 10.77 -19.91 25.98
CA LYS A 167 11.81 -20.59 26.76
C LYS A 167 13.07 -20.75 25.93
#